data_AF-A0A7K0FFY4-F1
#
_entry.id   AF-A0A7K0FFY4-F1
#
_cell.length_a   1.000
_cell.length_b   1.000
_cell.length_c   1.000
_cell.angle_alpha   90.00
_cell.angle_beta   90.00
_cell.angle_gamma   90.00
#
_symmetry.space_group_name_H-M   'P 1'
#
loop_
_entity.id
_entity.type
_entity.pdbx_description
1 polymer ?
#
loop_
_entity_poly.entity_id
_entity_poly.type
_entity_poly.pdbx_seq_one_letter_code
_entity_poly.pdbx_strand_id
1 'polypeptide(L)'
;MRKIFCLLLISTSFVMFSQSKEDDFFSFYKGGNKYKKPVKYVFFNAAHGYEKKEANDKIYFYMSGQTFVFNSKAHKIDTLAINNLKKYELENPENLQKKASEFYKEKKTIEEKRMNLKRPIMYPPTDFCKYFRIFVLEKTDQNTLLQYEVDWQYNKF
;
A
#
# COMPACT_ATOMS: atom_id res chain seq x y z
N MET A 1 8.13 6.27 48.36
CA MET A 1 7.09 5.74 47.45
C MET A 1 6.81 6.59 46.20
N ARG A 2 6.82 7.94 46.21
CA ARG A 2 6.52 8.77 45.02
C ARG A 2 7.31 8.44 43.73
N LYS A 3 8.60 8.07 43.82
CA LYS A 3 9.44 7.78 42.64
C LYS A 3 9.03 6.52 41.84
N ILE A 4 8.35 5.55 42.46
CA ILE A 4 7.93 4.30 41.79
C ILE A 4 6.67 4.54 40.94
N PHE A 5 5.76 5.40 41.40
CA PHE A 5 4.55 5.76 40.64
C PHE A 5 4.86 6.42 39.29
N CYS A 6 5.90 7.25 39.20
CA CYS A 6 6.30 7.86 37.92
C CYS A 6 6.80 6.82 36.90
N LEU A 7 7.48 5.76 37.33
CA LEU A 7 7.94 4.69 36.43
C LEU A 7 6.77 3.88 35.85
N LEU A 8 5.70 3.66 36.62
CA LEU A 8 4.47 2.99 36.17
C LEU A 8 3.67 3.81 35.14
N LEU A 9 3.72 5.14 35.20
CA LEU A 9 3.10 6.03 34.20
C LEU A 9 3.89 6.11 32.89
N ILE A 10 5.21 5.91 32.95
CA ILE A 10 6.08 5.89 31.77
C ILE A 10 5.98 4.55 31.03
N SER A 11 5.82 3.42 31.72
CA SER A 11 5.73 2.11 31.07
C SER A 11 4.40 1.87 30.33
N THR A 12 3.29 2.48 30.77
CA THR A 12 1.99 2.38 30.07
C THR A 12 1.90 3.24 28.80
N SER A 13 2.74 4.27 28.66
CA SER A 13 2.70 5.20 27.52
C SER A 13 3.46 4.71 26.28
N PHE A 14 4.31 3.68 26.40
CA PHE A 14 4.98 3.05 25.24
C PHE A 14 4.11 2.04 24.47
N VAL A 15 2.89 1.75 24.94
CA VAL A 15 1.98 0.79 24.29
C VAL A 15 1.05 1.49 23.27
N MET A 16 1.57 2.51 22.58
CA MET A 16 1.00 2.94 21.30
C MET A 16 1.40 1.95 20.21
N PHE A 17 0.83 0.74 20.26
CA PHE A 17 0.84 -0.15 19.11
C PHE A 17 0.29 0.62 17.91
N SER A 18 1.05 0.64 16.81
CA SER A 18 0.55 1.10 15.52
C SER A 18 -0.68 0.27 15.16
N GLN A 19 -1.87 0.85 15.35
CA GLN A 19 -3.13 0.15 15.14
C GLN A 19 -3.29 -0.11 13.64
N SER A 20 -2.99 -1.35 13.23
CA SER A 20 -3.23 -1.79 11.86
C SER A 20 -4.72 -1.69 11.56
N LYS A 21 -5.06 -0.97 10.49
CA LYS A 21 -6.44 -0.83 10.01
C LYS A 21 -6.88 -2.14 9.36
N GLU A 22 -8.19 -2.36 9.26
CA GLU A 22 -8.73 -3.51 8.51
C GLU A 22 -8.24 -3.53 7.06
N ASP A 23 -8.11 -2.34 6.43
CA ASP A 23 -7.60 -2.21 5.06
C ASP A 23 -6.08 -2.42 4.92
N ASP A 24 -5.32 -2.58 6.01
CA ASP A 24 -3.94 -3.10 5.92
C ASP A 24 -3.90 -4.59 5.52
N PHE A 25 -5.06 -5.26 5.45
CA PHE A 25 -5.17 -6.69 5.19
C PHE A 25 -6.06 -7.00 3.98
N PHE A 26 -5.87 -8.20 3.42
CA PHE A 26 -6.80 -8.82 2.48
C PHE A 26 -7.16 -10.25 2.95
N SER A 27 -8.25 -10.79 2.42
CA SER A 27 -8.63 -12.20 2.58
C SER A 27 -9.08 -12.77 1.23
N PHE A 28 -8.97 -14.09 1.05
CA PHE A 28 -9.37 -14.76 -0.21
C PHE A 28 -10.89 -14.93 -0.33
N TYR A 29 -11.61 -14.93 0.79
CA TYR A 29 -13.06 -15.10 0.89
C TYR A 29 -13.54 -14.55 2.24
N LYS A 30 -14.84 -14.23 2.34
CA LYS A 30 -15.45 -13.66 3.55
C LYS A 30 -15.31 -14.63 4.74
N GLY A 31 -14.74 -14.14 5.84
CA GLY A 31 -14.46 -14.97 7.03
C GLY A 31 -13.21 -15.85 6.92
N GLY A 32 -12.48 -15.77 5.81
CA GLY A 32 -11.18 -16.42 5.65
C GLY A 32 -10.04 -15.70 6.34
N ASN A 33 -8.84 -16.27 6.23
CA ASN A 33 -7.66 -15.71 6.87
C ASN A 33 -7.27 -14.34 6.29
N LYS A 34 -6.85 -13.45 7.19
CA LYS A 34 -6.34 -12.12 6.88
C LYS A 34 -4.83 -12.17 6.65
N TYR A 35 -4.38 -11.56 5.57
CA TYR A 35 -2.99 -11.42 5.19
C TYR A 35 -2.65 -9.94 5.09
N LYS A 36 -1.57 -9.51 5.72
CA LYS A 36 -1.13 -8.11 5.62
C LYS A 36 -0.70 -7.83 4.18
N LYS A 37 -1.24 -6.77 3.58
CA LYS A 37 -0.84 -6.28 2.25
C LYS A 37 0.63 -5.83 2.31
N PRO A 38 1.53 -6.34 1.44
CA PRO A 38 2.86 -5.76 1.27
C PRO A 38 2.77 -4.28 0.88
N VAL A 39 3.62 -3.45 1.49
CA VAL A 39 3.74 -2.03 1.14
C VAL A 39 4.70 -1.88 -0.03
N LYS A 40 4.29 -1.17 -1.08
CA LYS A 40 5.10 -0.89 -2.27
C LYS A 40 5.13 0.61 -2.56
N TYR A 41 6.30 1.10 -2.98
CA TYR A 41 6.52 2.51 -3.29
C TYR A 41 6.79 2.66 -4.78
N VAL A 42 6.07 3.54 -5.45
CA VAL A 42 6.30 3.90 -6.86
C VAL A 42 6.70 5.37 -6.94
N PHE A 43 7.61 5.70 -7.86
CA PHE A 43 8.12 7.06 -8.00
C PHE A 43 7.45 7.78 -9.18
N PHE A 44 6.73 8.87 -8.89
CA PHE A 44 6.15 9.72 -9.92
C PHE A 44 7.20 10.66 -10.50
N ASN A 45 7.32 10.66 -11.83
CA ASN A 45 8.25 11.50 -12.56
C ASN A 45 7.66 11.89 -13.93
N ALA A 46 7.21 13.14 -14.07
CA ALA A 46 6.65 13.66 -15.32
C ALA A 46 7.61 13.53 -16.51
N ALA A 47 8.94 13.53 -16.30
CA ALA A 47 9.92 13.32 -17.37
C ALA A 47 9.91 11.91 -17.98
N HIS A 48 9.24 10.93 -17.35
CA HIS A 48 8.98 9.60 -17.92
C HIS A 48 7.64 9.54 -18.70
N GLY A 49 7.00 10.67 -18.97
CA GLY A 49 5.68 10.73 -19.61
C GLY A 49 4.52 10.36 -18.68
N TYR A 50 4.74 10.37 -17.36
CA TYR A 50 3.68 10.11 -16.38
C TYR A 50 2.82 11.36 -16.18
N GLU A 51 1.51 11.19 -16.12
CA GLU A 51 0.56 12.29 -15.98
C GLU A 51 -0.03 12.36 -14.55
N LYS A 52 -0.22 13.58 -14.05
CA LYS A 52 -0.97 13.87 -12.82
C LYS A 52 -2.19 14.72 -13.17
N LYS A 53 -3.38 14.33 -12.72
CA LYS A 53 -4.63 15.09 -12.93
C LYS A 53 -5.39 15.21 -11.62
N GLU A 54 -5.99 16.36 -11.37
CA GLU A 54 -6.77 16.63 -10.16
C GLU A 54 -8.24 16.84 -10.54
N ALA A 55 -9.15 16.12 -9.89
CA ALA A 55 -10.58 16.22 -10.12
C ALA A 55 -11.38 15.67 -8.93
N ASN A 56 -12.44 16.36 -8.51
CA ASN A 56 -13.40 15.88 -7.51
C ASN A 56 -12.76 15.38 -6.19
N ASP A 57 -11.92 16.22 -5.57
CA ASP A 57 -11.14 15.95 -4.35
C ASP A 57 -10.13 14.79 -4.44
N LYS A 58 -9.83 14.33 -5.66
CA LYS A 58 -8.89 13.24 -5.95
C LYS A 58 -7.74 13.70 -6.85
N ILE A 59 -6.60 13.05 -6.66
CA ILE A 59 -5.43 13.19 -7.53
C ILE A 59 -5.18 11.84 -8.18
N TYR A 60 -5.11 11.83 -9.50
CA TYR A 60 -4.91 10.67 -10.35
C TYR A 60 -3.49 10.71 -10.92
N PHE A 61 -2.66 9.73 -10.58
CA PHE A 61 -1.35 9.52 -11.19
C PHE A 61 -1.46 8.39 -12.21
N TYR A 62 -1.19 8.69 -13.47
CA TYR A 62 -1.14 7.74 -14.57
C TYR A 62 0.33 7.40 -14.86
N MET A 63 0.73 6.18 -14.53
CA MET A 63 2.12 5.71 -14.65
C MET A 63 2.14 4.35 -15.33
N SER A 64 2.78 4.28 -16.50
CA SER A 64 2.92 3.07 -17.33
C SER A 64 1.67 2.19 -17.43
N GLY A 65 0.56 2.77 -17.92
CA GLY A 65 -0.71 2.05 -18.11
C GLY A 65 -1.47 1.70 -16.83
N GLN A 66 -1.04 2.20 -15.67
CA GLN A 66 -1.72 2.00 -14.39
C GLN A 66 -2.16 3.32 -13.78
N THR A 67 -3.27 3.31 -13.05
CA THR A 67 -3.84 4.49 -12.41
C THR A 67 -3.73 4.35 -10.90
N PHE A 68 -3.21 5.38 -10.24
CA PHE A 68 -3.11 5.46 -8.78
C PHE A 68 -3.92 6.66 -8.32
N VAL A 69 -4.88 6.44 -7.43
CA VAL A 69 -5.87 7.44 -7.04
C VAL A 69 -5.67 7.79 -5.57
N PHE A 70 -5.15 8.98 -5.33
CA PHE A 70 -5.22 9.61 -4.01
C PHE A 70 -6.61 10.23 -3.82
N ASN A 71 -7.17 10.12 -2.62
CA ASN A 71 -8.45 10.68 -2.23
C ASN A 71 -8.30 11.34 -0.85
N SER A 72 -8.38 12.66 -0.77
CA SER A 72 -8.11 13.44 0.45
C SER A 72 -9.03 13.11 1.63
N LYS A 73 -10.19 12.50 1.37
CA LYS A 73 -11.17 12.10 2.40
C LYS A 73 -10.91 10.71 2.98
N ALA A 74 -10.09 9.89 2.32
CA ALA A 74 -9.78 8.51 2.72
C ALA A 74 -8.31 8.30 3.11
N HIS A 75 -7.41 8.98 2.41
CA HIS A 75 -5.97 8.71 2.39
C HIS A 75 -5.17 9.90 2.92
N LYS A 76 -3.93 9.63 3.35
CA LYS A 76 -3.02 10.64 3.87
C LYS A 76 -1.94 11.01 2.84
N ILE A 77 -1.44 12.25 2.98
CA ILE A 77 -0.21 12.72 2.36
C ILE A 77 0.76 13.02 3.50
N ASP A 78 1.96 12.45 3.44
CA ASP A 78 3.06 12.80 4.33
C ASP A 78 4.12 13.60 3.56
N THR A 79 4.67 14.65 4.19
CA THR A 79 5.76 15.46 3.60
C THR A 79 7.09 15.07 4.24
N LEU A 80 8.07 14.73 3.41
CA LEU A 80 9.35 14.17 3.82
C LEU A 80 10.51 14.96 3.21
N ALA A 81 11.69 14.90 3.84
CA ALA A 81 12.92 15.40 3.21
C ALA A 81 13.35 14.50 2.04
N ILE A 82 13.86 15.08 0.95
CA ILE A 82 14.28 14.34 -0.25
C ILE A 82 15.21 13.14 0.03
N ASN A 83 16.06 13.27 1.05
CA ASN A 83 17.05 12.25 1.42
C ASN A 83 16.40 10.93 1.89
N ASN A 84 15.12 10.97 2.28
CA ASN A 84 14.35 9.76 2.59
C ASN A 84 14.08 8.91 1.34
N LEU A 85 14.11 9.45 0.12
CA LEU A 85 13.87 8.69 -1.12
C LEU A 85 14.78 7.46 -1.23
N LYS A 86 16.04 7.58 -0.79
CA LYS A 86 17.04 6.50 -0.79
C LYS A 86 16.73 5.34 0.18
N LYS A 87 15.76 5.50 1.08
CA LYS A 87 15.35 4.48 2.07
C LYS A 87 14.25 3.55 1.54
N TYR A 88 13.62 3.89 0.41
CA TYR A 88 12.52 3.12 -0.16
C TYR A 88 13.02 2.22 -1.28
N GLU A 89 12.60 0.95 -1.26
CA GLU A 89 12.70 0.08 -2.43
C GLU A 89 11.62 0.52 -3.43
N LEU A 90 12.06 1.17 -4.51
CA LEU A 90 11.17 1.69 -5.56
C LEU A 90 10.79 0.58 -6.54
N GLU A 91 9.49 0.37 -6.69
CA GLU A 91 8.93 -0.50 -7.72
C GLU A 91 8.78 0.26 -9.04
N ASN A 92 9.04 -0.43 -10.16
CA ASN A 92 8.55 0.00 -11.46
C ASN A 92 7.03 -0.31 -11.52
N PRO A 93 6.15 0.68 -11.76
CA PRO A 93 4.71 0.48 -11.92
C PRO A 93 4.34 -0.68 -12.85
N GLU A 94 5.03 -0.85 -13.98
CA GLU A 94 4.78 -1.91 -14.98
C GLU A 94 4.82 -3.31 -14.37
N ASN A 95 5.74 -3.52 -13.42
CA ASN A 95 5.95 -4.82 -12.78
C ASN A 95 4.96 -5.11 -11.65
N LEU A 96 4.19 -4.12 -11.17
CA LEU A 96 3.27 -4.32 -10.04
C LEU A 96 2.23 -5.41 -10.31
N GLN A 97 1.62 -5.42 -11.50
CA GLN A 97 0.59 -6.41 -11.85
C GLN A 97 1.15 -7.84 -11.86
N LYS A 98 2.37 -8.01 -12.40
CA LYS A 98 3.08 -9.30 -12.38
C LYS A 98 3.42 -9.74 -10.95
N LYS A 99 4.05 -8.86 -10.18
CA LYS A 99 4.42 -9.11 -8.77
C LYS A 99 3.20 -9.42 -7.89
N ALA A 100 2.08 -8.73 -8.10
CA ALA A 100 0.84 -8.98 -7.37
C ALA A 100 0.20 -10.33 -7.75
N SER A 101 0.29 -10.74 -9.02
CA SER A 101 -0.12 -12.09 -9.46
C SER A 101 0.75 -13.20 -8.88
N GLU A 102 2.08 -13.00 -8.82
CA GLU A 102 3.03 -13.94 -8.21
C GLU A 102 2.78 -14.09 -6.71
N PHE A 103 2.66 -12.97 -5.98
CA PHE A 103 2.32 -12.93 -4.56
C PHE A 103 0.97 -13.60 -4.27
N TYR A 104 -0.05 -13.32 -5.09
CA TYR A 104 -1.36 -13.97 -5.01
C TYR A 104 -1.23 -15.51 -5.13
N LYS A 105 -0.50 -16.01 -6.14
CA LYS A 105 -0.32 -17.46 -6.36
C LYS A 105 0.38 -18.13 -5.17
N GLU A 106 1.39 -17.47 -4.61
CA GLU A 106 2.10 -17.95 -3.41
C GLU A 106 1.15 -18.06 -2.21
N LYS A 107 0.44 -16.98 -1.85
CA LYS A 107 -0.46 -16.96 -0.68
C LYS A 107 -1.67 -17.88 -0.87
N LYS A 108 -2.19 -18.00 -2.09
CA LYS A 108 -3.24 -18.97 -2.45
C LYS A 108 -2.78 -20.41 -2.18
N THR A 109 -1.59 -20.77 -2.65
CA THR A 109 -1.03 -22.12 -2.49
C THR A 109 -0.85 -22.48 -1.02
N ILE A 110 -0.44 -21.52 -0.18
CA ILE A 110 -0.34 -21.68 1.27
C ILE A 110 -1.73 -21.93 1.88
N GLU A 111 -2.74 -21.16 1.45
CA GLU A 111 -4.09 -21.24 2.00
C GLU A 111 -4.84 -22.52 1.64
N GLU A 112 -4.73 -22.95 0.38
CA GLU A 112 -5.32 -24.21 -0.10
C GLU A 112 -4.73 -25.42 0.62
N LYS A 113 -3.41 -25.42 0.86
CA LYS A 113 -2.73 -26.44 1.68
C LYS A 113 -3.21 -26.44 3.13
N ARG A 114 -3.29 -25.27 3.80
CA ARG A 114 -3.67 -25.20 5.22
C ARG A 114 -5.14 -25.61 5.46
N MET A 115 -6.02 -25.39 4.49
CA MET A 115 -7.43 -25.80 4.58
C MET A 115 -7.72 -27.22 4.07
N ASN A 116 -6.73 -27.92 3.50
CA ASN A 116 -6.92 -29.23 2.85
C ASN A 116 -8.08 -29.22 1.84
N LEU A 117 -8.18 -28.15 1.04
CA LEU A 117 -9.32 -27.91 0.16
C LEU A 117 -9.36 -28.90 -1.01
N LYS A 118 -10.46 -29.64 -1.14
CA LYS A 118 -10.77 -30.46 -2.32
C LYS A 118 -11.13 -29.64 -3.57
N ARG A 119 -11.28 -28.31 -3.46
CA ARG A 119 -11.64 -27.39 -4.57
C ARG A 119 -10.79 -26.11 -4.48
N PRO A 120 -10.20 -25.65 -5.59
CA PRO A 120 -9.33 -24.48 -5.56
C PRO A 120 -10.10 -23.17 -5.35
N ILE A 121 -9.42 -22.19 -4.76
CA ILE A 121 -9.89 -20.80 -4.62
C ILE A 121 -9.94 -20.16 -6.01
N MET A 122 -11.12 -19.76 -6.49
CA MET A 122 -11.28 -19.19 -7.85
C MET A 122 -11.01 -17.68 -7.95
N TYR A 123 -11.03 -16.95 -6.83
CA TYR A 123 -10.75 -15.51 -6.76
C TYR A 123 -9.27 -15.20 -6.93
N PRO A 124 -8.85 -14.16 -7.68
CA PRO A 124 -9.44 -13.62 -8.91
C PRO A 124 -8.40 -13.47 -10.06
N PRO A 125 -8.82 -13.55 -11.35
CA PRO A 125 -7.94 -13.31 -12.49
C PRO A 125 -7.83 -11.84 -12.96
N THR A 126 -8.57 -10.90 -12.36
CA THR A 126 -8.73 -9.52 -12.88
C THR A 126 -8.38 -8.38 -11.91
N ASP A 127 -8.33 -8.62 -10.61
CA ASP A 127 -8.19 -7.58 -9.59
C ASP A 127 -7.05 -7.90 -8.61
N PHE A 128 -5.82 -7.78 -9.12
CA PHE A 128 -4.61 -7.93 -8.32
C PHE A 128 -4.29 -6.67 -7.50
N CYS A 129 -4.97 -5.55 -7.76
CA CYS A 129 -4.68 -4.26 -7.14
C CYS A 129 -4.86 -4.26 -5.62
N LYS A 130 -5.79 -5.08 -5.13
CA LYS A 130 -6.12 -5.19 -3.70
C LYS A 130 -5.06 -5.88 -2.84
N TYR A 131 -4.05 -6.52 -3.45
CA TYR A 131 -3.04 -7.28 -2.70
C TYR A 131 -1.90 -6.44 -2.13
N PHE A 132 -1.65 -5.26 -2.68
CA PHE A 132 -0.59 -4.36 -2.21
C PHE A 132 -1.18 -3.05 -1.66
N ARG A 133 -0.49 -2.48 -0.68
CA ARG A 133 -0.71 -1.10 -0.21
C ARG A 133 0.31 -0.23 -0.94
N ILE A 134 -0.16 0.62 -1.86
CA ILE A 134 0.72 1.41 -2.71
C ILE A 134 0.89 2.83 -2.12
N PHE A 135 2.12 3.34 -2.19
CA PHE A 135 2.42 4.75 -2.00
C PHE A 135 3.05 5.34 -3.25
N VAL A 136 2.56 6.50 -3.69
CA VAL A 136 3.21 7.31 -4.74
C VAL A 136 4.14 8.31 -4.06
N LEU A 137 5.39 8.34 -4.52
CA LEU A 137 6.42 9.28 -4.09
C LEU A 137 6.65 10.33 -5.19
N GLU A 138 6.40 11.59 -4.89
CA GLU A 138 6.55 12.74 -5.81
C GLU A 138 7.58 13.73 -5.25
N LYS A 139 8.51 14.20 -6.08
CA LYS A 139 9.41 15.31 -5.68
C LYS A 139 8.72 16.65 -5.93
N THR A 140 8.95 17.59 -5.02
CA THR A 140 8.61 19.00 -5.23
C THR A 140 9.86 19.82 -5.55
N ASP A 141 9.67 21.02 -6.09
CA ASP A 141 10.74 21.99 -6.35
C ASP A 141 11.45 22.47 -5.06
N GLN A 142 10.81 22.31 -3.90
CA GLN A 142 11.32 22.72 -2.58
C GLN A 142 12.25 21.68 -1.95
N ASN A 143 12.75 20.72 -2.72
CA ASN A 143 13.59 19.61 -2.24
C ASN A 143 12.88 18.76 -1.15
N THR A 144 11.55 18.69 -1.21
CA THR A 144 10.73 17.78 -0.40
C THR A 144 10.18 16.65 -1.24
N LEU A 145 9.79 15.58 -0.57
CA LEU A 145 9.18 14.39 -1.15
C LEU A 145 7.78 14.23 -0.54
N LEU A 146 6.76 14.29 -1.37
CA LEU A 146 5.38 13.98 -0.97
C LEU A 146 5.16 12.48 -1.10
N GLN A 147 4.61 11.86 -0.06
CA GLN A 147 4.22 10.46 -0.01
C GLN A 147 2.70 10.38 0.07
N TYR A 148 2.07 9.95 -1.01
CA TYR A 148 0.62 9.76 -1.12
C TYR A 148 0.26 8.30 -0.87
N GLU A 149 -0.61 8.01 0.10
CA GLU A 149 -1.32 6.73 0.15
C GLU A 149 -2.40 6.69 -0.96
N VAL A 150 -2.45 5.63 -1.76
CA VAL A 150 -3.30 5.60 -2.97
C VAL A 150 -4.08 4.30 -3.13
N ASP A 151 -5.28 4.42 -3.69
CA ASP A 151 -6.00 3.29 -4.28
C ASP A 151 -5.35 2.96 -5.63
N TRP A 152 -4.87 1.74 -5.80
CA TRP A 152 -4.38 1.26 -7.09
C TRP A 152 -5.55 0.76 -7.96
N GLN A 153 -5.63 1.25 -9.19
CA GLN A 153 -6.61 0.85 -10.18
C GLN A 153 -5.89 0.41 -11.46
N TYR A 154 -6.00 -0.87 -11.80
CA TYR A 154 -5.53 -1.40 -13.06
C TYR A 154 -6.53 -1.04 -14.16
N ASN A 155 -6.09 -0.21 -15.11
CA ASN A 155 -6.91 0.25 -16.20
C ASN A 155 -6.54 -0.53 -17.46
N LYS A 156 -7.51 -1.31 -17.99
CA LYS A 156 -7.43 -1.81 -19.36
C LYS A 156 -8.17 -0.82 -20.26
N PHE A 157 -7.44 0.20 -20.71
CA PHE A 157 -7.77 0.92 -21.93
C PHE A 157 -6.93 0.33 -23.07
#